data_AF-A0A933BXJ6-F1
#
_entry.id   AF-A0A933BXJ6-F1
#
_cell.length_a   1.000
_cell.length_b   1.000
_cell.length_c   1.000
_cell.angle_alpha   90.00
_cell.angle_beta   90.00
_cell.angle_gamma   90.00
#
_symmetry.space_group_name_H-M   'P 1'
#
loop_
_entity.id
_entity.type
_entity.pdbx_description
1 polymer ?
#
loop_
_entity_poly.entity_id
_entity_poly.type
_entity_poly.pdbx_seq_one_letter_code
_entity_poly.pdbx_strand_id
1 'polypeptide(L)'
;NWATLERQFPAKSGIRRMCEGITALATPALEADVREFFTSRQITLGGKTLEQYLEQLHVAIVFREREGPTFETYLARRFLR
;
A
#
# COMPACT_ATOMS: atom_id res chain seq x y z
N ASN A 1 16.07 5.83 -7.49
CA ASN A 1 15.58 7.13 -8.02
C ASN A 1 14.85 8.01 -7.01
N TRP A 2 14.69 7.63 -5.73
CA TRP A 2 13.98 8.45 -4.72
C TRP A 2 14.53 9.88 -4.57
N ALA A 3 15.84 10.04 -4.39
CA ALA A 3 16.48 11.36 -4.28
C ALA A 3 16.23 12.28 -5.50
N THR A 4 15.98 11.70 -6.68
CA THR A 4 15.61 12.49 -7.86
C THR A 4 14.17 12.98 -7.77
N LEU A 5 13.25 12.16 -7.24
CA LEU A 5 11.86 12.56 -6.99
C LEU A 5 11.77 13.66 -5.94
N GLU A 6 12.52 13.58 -4.84
CA GLU A 6 12.56 14.64 -3.83
C GLU A 6 13.05 15.97 -4.39
N ARG A 7 14.05 15.94 -5.28
CA ARG A 7 14.55 17.15 -5.94
C ARG A 7 13.55 17.73 -6.94
N GLN A 8 12.83 16.88 -7.68
CA GLN A 8 11.87 17.31 -8.71
C GLN A 8 10.53 17.76 -8.12
N PHE A 9 10.13 17.20 -6.97
CA PHE A 9 8.87 17.49 -6.31
C PHE A 9 9.11 17.96 -4.87
N PRO A 10 9.71 19.16 -4.67
CA PRO A 10 10.09 19.66 -3.35
C PRO A 10 8.87 19.98 -2.46
N ALA A 11 7.70 20.23 -3.07
CA ALA A 11 6.45 20.31 -2.35
C ALA A 11 6.00 18.90 -1.91
N LYS A 12 5.90 18.68 -0.59
CA LYS A 12 5.48 17.40 0.01
C LYS A 12 4.15 16.85 -0.54
N SER A 13 3.29 17.70 -1.10
CA SER A 13 1.99 17.32 -1.67
C SER A 13 2.07 16.41 -2.89
N GLY A 14 3.09 16.56 -3.75
CA GLY A 14 3.27 15.71 -4.94
C GLY A 14 3.68 14.29 -4.56
N ILE A 15 4.69 14.17 -3.71
CA ILE A 15 5.18 12.89 -3.19
C ILE A 15 4.09 12.18 -2.38
N ARG A 16 3.32 12.92 -1.56
CA ARG A 16 2.20 12.35 -0.78
C ARG A 16 1.18 11.65 -1.67
N ARG A 17 0.78 12.27 -2.78
CA ARG A 17 -0.18 11.69 -3.73
C ARG A 17 0.38 10.44 -4.42
N MET A 18 1.68 10.40 -4.71
CA MET A 18 2.30 9.18 -5.24
C MET A 18 2.28 8.04 -4.22
N CYS A 19 2.53 8.34 -2.94
CA CYS A 19 2.53 7.33 -1.88
C CYS A 19 1.14 6.81 -1.52
N GLU A 20 0.05 7.53 -1.82
CA GLU A 20 -1.32 7.06 -1.57
C GLU A 20 -1.62 5.73 -2.27
N GLY A 21 -1.06 5.51 -3.47
CA GLY A 21 -1.28 4.29 -4.26
C GLY A 21 -0.79 3.00 -3.58
N ILE A 22 0.07 3.10 -2.56
CA ILE A 22 0.56 1.96 -1.77
C ILE A 22 -0.59 1.20 -1.11
N THR A 23 -1.66 1.90 -0.74
CA THR A 23 -2.83 1.31 -0.07
C THR A 23 -3.56 0.26 -0.92
N ALA A 24 -3.34 0.26 -2.24
CA ALA A 24 -3.89 -0.71 -3.17
C ALA A 24 -3.02 -1.98 -3.34
N LEU A 25 -1.81 -2.03 -2.77
CA LEU A 25 -0.84 -3.13 -2.95
C LEU A 25 -1.14 -4.32 -2.02
N ALA A 26 -2.32 -4.92 -2.15
CA ALA A 26 -2.87 -5.89 -1.20
C ALA A 26 -2.23 -7.30 -1.24
N THR A 27 -0.91 -7.44 -1.12
CA THR A 27 -0.25 -8.74 -0.85
C THR A 27 0.74 -8.60 0.31
N PRO A 28 0.92 -9.64 1.15
CA PRO A 28 1.86 -9.61 2.27
C PRO A 28 3.30 -9.28 1.87
N ALA A 29 3.77 -9.83 0.73
CA ALA A 29 5.12 -9.57 0.23
C ALA A 29 5.33 -8.08 -0.08
N LEU A 30 4.36 -7.45 -0.75
CA LEU A 30 4.43 -6.01 -1.05
C LEU A 30 4.34 -5.14 0.21
N GLU A 31 3.62 -5.55 1.27
CA GLU A 31 3.63 -4.83 2.54
C GLU A 31 5.00 -4.84 3.20
N ALA A 32 5.70 -5.97 3.19
CA ALA A 32 7.07 -6.06 3.72
C ALA A 32 8.00 -5.11 2.95
N ASP A 33 7.97 -5.16 1.60
CA ASP A 33 8.79 -4.31 0.74
C ASP A 33 8.51 -2.82 0.97
N VAL A 34 7.23 -2.44 1.11
CA VAL A 34 6.81 -1.06 1.41
C VAL A 34 7.36 -0.64 2.77
N ARG A 35 7.15 -1.43 3.82
CA ARG A 35 7.63 -1.08 5.18
C ARG A 35 9.13 -0.91 5.21
N GLU A 36 9.88 -1.79 4.56
CA GLU A 36 11.33 -1.68 4.42
C GLU A 36 11.73 -0.41 3.66
N PHE A 37 11.05 -0.10 2.54
CA PHE A 37 11.35 1.08 1.73
C PHE A 37 11.25 2.38 2.52
N PHE A 38 10.17 2.57 3.29
CA PHE A 38 9.96 3.79 4.08
C PHE A 38 10.87 3.85 5.32
N THR A 39 11.10 2.71 5.98
CA THR A 39 11.91 2.65 7.21
C THR A 39 13.39 2.90 6.90
N SER A 40 13.95 2.21 5.90
CA SER A 40 15.36 2.30 5.51
C SER A 40 15.79 3.69 5.05
N ARG A 41 14.84 4.49 4.54
CA ARG A 41 15.08 5.84 3.99
C ARG A 41 14.59 6.96 4.89
N GLN A 42 14.02 6.63 6.05
CA GLN A 42 13.42 7.60 7.00
C GLN A 42 12.45 8.59 6.33
N ILE A 43 11.67 8.10 5.36
CA ILE A 43 10.77 8.94 4.57
C ILE A 43 9.62 9.44 5.45
N THR A 44 9.40 10.75 5.44
CA THR A 44 8.30 11.39 6.16
C THR A 44 7.38 12.14 5.20
N LEU A 45 6.08 11.82 5.26
CA LEU A 45 5.03 12.50 4.49
C LEU A 45 4.36 13.63 5.28
N GLY A 46 4.88 13.95 6.47
CA GLY A 46 4.30 14.91 7.41
C GLY A 46 3.10 14.36 8.20
N GLY A 47 3.03 14.75 9.48
CA GLY A 47 2.00 14.25 10.41
C GLY A 47 1.99 12.72 10.49
N LYS A 48 0.79 12.14 10.58
CA LYS A 48 0.56 10.68 10.66
C LYS A 48 0.25 10.02 9.31
N THR A 49 0.50 10.72 8.22
CA THR A 49 0.05 10.26 6.88
C THR A 49 0.59 8.89 6.52
N LEU A 50 1.89 8.69 6.72
CA LEU A 50 2.53 7.43 6.36
C LEU A 50 1.96 6.27 7.19
N GLU A 51 1.81 6.47 8.49
CA GLU A 51 1.20 5.49 9.39
C GLU A 51 -0.23 5.12 8.95
N GLN A 52 -1.02 6.11 8.52
CA GLN A 52 -2.37 5.88 8.01
C GLN A 52 -2.38 5.04 6.72
N TYR A 53 -1.46 5.31 5.78
CA TYR A 53 -1.34 4.50 4.56
C TYR A 53 -0.88 3.08 4.84
N LEU A 54 0.08 2.90 5.76
CA LEU A 54 0.54 1.57 6.16
C LEU A 54 -0.57 0.78 6.88
N GLU A 55 -1.39 1.45 7.69
CA GLU A 55 -2.55 0.82 8.33
C GLU A 55 -3.62 0.40 7.31
N GLN A 56 -3.96 1.29 6.36
CA GLN A 56 -4.91 0.97 5.30
C GLN A 56 -4.44 -0.21 4.45
N LEU A 57 -3.15 -0.25 4.11
CA LEU A 57 -2.53 -1.38 3.42
C LEU A 57 -2.67 -2.68 4.22
N HIS A 58 -2.33 -2.63 5.51
CA HIS A 58 -2.42 -3.79 6.40
C HIS A 58 -3.86 -4.34 6.48
N VAL A 59 -4.84 -3.45 6.66
CA VAL A 59 -6.27 -3.83 6.66
C VAL A 59 -6.68 -4.50 5.34
N ALA A 60 -6.25 -3.97 4.20
CA ALA A 60 -6.56 -4.54 2.88
C ALA A 60 -5.97 -5.96 2.72
N ILE A 61 -4.76 -6.19 3.23
CA ILE A 61 -4.09 -7.50 3.20
C ILE A 61 -4.82 -8.50 4.09
N VAL A 62 -5.06 -8.16 5.35
CA VAL A 62 -5.75 -9.04 6.29
C VAL A 62 -7.15 -9.39 5.77
N PHE A 63 -7.85 -8.41 5.20
CA PHE A 63 -9.15 -8.65 4.57
C PHE A 63 -9.05 -9.62 3.40
N ARG A 64 -8.07 -9.44 2.51
CA ARG A 64 -7.85 -10.33 1.36
C ARG A 64 -7.52 -11.76 1.79
N GLU A 65 -6.62 -11.93 2.77
CA GLU A 65 -6.25 -13.25 3.28
C GLU A 65 -7.45 -13.97 3.90
N ARG A 66 -8.30 -13.23 4.62
CA ARG A 66 -9.48 -13.78 5.30
C ARG A 66 -10.61 -14.12 4.34
N GLU A 67 -10.93 -13.21 3.41
CA GLU A 67 -12.14 -13.31 2.59
C GLU A 67 -11.87 -13.82 1.16
N GLY A 68 -10.62 -13.76 0.69
CA GLY A 68 -10.22 -14.17 -0.67
C GLY A 68 -10.72 -15.57 -1.04
N PRO A 69 -10.45 -16.62 -0.24
CA PRO A 69 -10.92 -17.97 -0.54
C PRO A 69 -12.45 -18.08 -0.63
N THR A 70 -13.17 -17.34 0.22
CA THR A 70 -14.63 -17.29 0.22
C THR A 70 -15.15 -16.65 -1.07
N PHE A 71 -14.57 -15.53 -1.48
CA PHE A 71 -14.93 -14.87 -2.74
C PHE A 71 -14.63 -15.73 -3.96
N GLU A 72 -13.45 -16.37 -4.02
CA GLU A 72 -13.09 -17.29 -5.09
C GLU A 72 -14.10 -18.43 -5.21
N THR A 73 -14.46 -19.05 -4.08
CA THR A 73 -15.46 -20.12 -4.04
C THR A 73 -16.83 -19.64 -4.54
N TYR A 74 -17.27 -18.46 -4.09
CA TYR A 74 -18.56 -17.89 -4.50
C TYR A 74 -18.59 -17.59 -6.00
N LEU A 75 -17.55 -16.93 -6.52
CA LEU A 75 -17.46 -16.57 -7.93
C LEU A 75 -17.38 -17.80 -8.83
N ALA A 76 -16.60 -18.82 -8.44
CA ALA A 76 -16.53 -20.09 -9.16
C ALA A 76 -17.91 -20.77 -9.24
N ARG A 77 -18.66 -20.81 -8.14
CA ARG A 77 -20.02 -21.39 -8.11
C ARG A 77 -21.02 -20.61 -8.96
N ARG A 78 -20.90 -19.29 -8.99
CA ARG A 78 -21.90 -18.40 -9.61
C ARG A 78 -21.69 -18.22 -11.12
N PHE A 79 -20.45 -18.23 -11.59
CA PHE A 79 -20.10 -17.80 -12.95
C PHE A 79 -19.31 -18.83 -13.78
N LEU A 80 -18.83 -19.93 -13.20
CA LEU A 80 -18.16 -21.01 -13.96
C LEU A 80 -19.08 -22.22 -14.19
N ARG A 81 -20.38 -21.98 -14.38
CA ARG A 81 -21.32 -22.97 -14.93
C ARG A 81 -21.56 -22.71 -16.41
#